data_AF-A0A2H0XE25-F1
#
_entry.id   AF-A0A2H0XE25-F1
#
_cell.length_a   1.000
_cell.length_b   1.000
_cell.length_c   1.000
_cell.angle_alpha   90.00
_cell.angle_beta   90.00
_cell.angle_gamma   90.00
#
_symmetry.space_group_name_H-M   'P 1'
#
loop_
_entity.id
_entity.type
_entity.pdbx_description
1 polymer ?
#
loop_
_entity_poly.entity_id
_entity_poly.type
_entity_poly.pdbx_seq_one_letter_code
_entity_poly.pdbx_strand_id
1 'polypeptide(L)'
;MLHFTRYSLMEQTAKKLVVGWFSFTCCEDSTILLTELLNTYLDNWVKLVEFRYLKALKSKNSMDGPDVAFIEGAVSSESQASEVTKIRAHAKYVVAIGSCACTGMPSASRNAFTPEHITDKMAEKMKDYMRRFDYSLKVKKLEEVIKVDDKVEGCPMNSEVFLSVLYKYLKVFGVVKDA
;
A
#
# COMPACT_ATOMS: atom_id res chain seq x y z
N MET A 1 -9.64 -19.19 15.37
CA MET A 1 -10.50 -20.27 14.83
C MET A 1 -11.92 -19.79 14.42
N LEU A 2 -12.53 -18.81 15.11
CA LEU A 2 -13.89 -18.30 14.79
C LEU A 2 -14.01 -17.42 13.53
N HIS A 3 -12.94 -16.77 13.07
CA HIS A 3 -12.97 -15.93 11.86
C HIS A 3 -12.97 -16.74 10.55
N PHE A 4 -12.38 -17.94 10.56
CA PHE A 4 -12.24 -18.77 9.37
C PHE A 4 -13.60 -19.32 8.89
N THR A 5 -14.48 -19.64 9.84
CA THR A 5 -15.80 -20.21 9.56
C THR A 5 -16.74 -19.21 8.86
N ARG A 6 -16.58 -17.90 9.09
CA ARG A 6 -17.43 -16.88 8.44
C ARG A 6 -17.15 -16.69 6.96
N TYR A 7 -15.91 -16.94 6.51
CA TYR A 7 -15.52 -16.73 5.11
C TYR A 7 -15.47 -18.01 4.28
N SER A 8 -15.52 -19.17 4.93
CA SER A 8 -15.57 -20.50 4.29
C SER A 8 -16.88 -20.78 3.52
N LEU A 9 -17.95 -20.03 3.82
CA LEU A 9 -19.31 -20.30 3.31
C LEU A 9 -19.77 -19.34 2.20
N MET A 10 -18.91 -18.47 1.68
CA MET A 10 -19.33 -17.50 0.66
C MET A 10 -19.34 -18.15 -0.73
N GLU A 11 -20.49 -18.09 -1.41
CA GLU A 11 -20.64 -18.58 -2.78
C GLU A 11 -19.81 -17.72 -3.73
N GLN A 12 -18.80 -18.33 -4.36
CA GLN A 12 -17.84 -17.67 -5.24
C GLN A 12 -18.41 -17.51 -6.66
N THR A 13 -18.24 -16.32 -7.25
CA THR A 13 -18.51 -16.11 -8.69
C THR A 13 -17.27 -16.45 -9.54
N ALA A 14 -17.44 -16.60 -10.86
CA ALA A 14 -16.31 -16.86 -11.77
C ALA A 14 -15.30 -15.69 -11.88
N LYS A 15 -15.64 -14.52 -11.33
CA LYS A 15 -14.86 -13.27 -11.42
C LYS A 15 -13.91 -13.16 -10.23
N LYS A 16 -12.67 -12.71 -10.48
CA LYS A 16 -11.69 -12.38 -9.42
C LYS A 16 -11.59 -10.88 -9.21
N LEU A 17 -11.23 -10.47 -8.00
CA LEU A 17 -10.84 -9.10 -7.69
C LEU A 17 -9.41 -8.87 -8.19
N VAL A 18 -9.23 -7.92 -9.11
CA VAL A 18 -7.89 -7.60 -9.61
C VAL A 18 -7.22 -6.61 -8.66
N VAL A 19 -6.07 -6.98 -8.09
CA VAL A 19 -5.37 -6.15 -7.11
C VAL A 19 -3.94 -5.84 -7.54
N GLY A 20 -3.48 -4.66 -7.16
CA GLY A 20 -2.06 -4.29 -7.18
C GLY A 20 -1.58 -3.93 -5.78
N TRP A 21 -0.39 -4.40 -5.41
CA TRP A 21 0.29 -4.11 -4.15
C TRP A 21 1.61 -3.39 -4.42
N PHE A 22 1.66 -2.11 -4.06
CA PHE A 22 2.75 -1.19 -4.38
C PHE A 22 3.47 -0.78 -3.10
N SER A 23 4.80 -0.68 -3.19
CA SER A 23 5.67 -0.29 -2.07
C SER A 23 6.45 0.97 -2.47
N PHE A 24 6.46 1.95 -1.58
CA PHE A 24 7.21 3.22 -1.71
C PHE A 24 8.12 3.42 -0.50
N THR A 25 8.28 4.64 0.01
CA THR A 25 9.27 4.94 1.06
C THR A 25 8.81 4.39 2.41
N CYS A 26 9.29 3.19 2.76
CA CYS A 26 9.00 2.45 4.00
C CYS A 26 10.02 1.32 4.23
N CYS A 27 9.75 0.47 5.22
CA CYS A 27 10.54 -0.73 5.56
C CYS A 27 9.94 -2.04 5.04
N GLU A 28 8.85 -1.99 4.26
CA GLU A 28 8.13 -3.17 3.71
C GLU A 28 7.57 -4.12 4.77
N ASP A 29 7.31 -3.62 5.98
CA ASP A 29 6.79 -4.41 7.10
C ASP A 29 5.41 -4.99 6.81
N SER A 30 4.57 -4.24 6.12
CA SER A 30 3.19 -4.63 5.80
C SER A 30 3.17 -5.58 4.61
N THR A 31 4.14 -5.47 3.71
CA THR A 31 4.41 -6.44 2.65
C THR A 31 4.86 -7.79 3.24
N ILE A 32 5.75 -7.79 4.24
CA ILE A 32 6.14 -9.01 4.96
C ILE A 32 4.91 -9.62 5.66
N LEU A 33 4.11 -8.80 6.35
CA LEU A 33 2.89 -9.30 6.99
C LEU A 33 1.88 -9.87 5.98
N LEU A 34 1.75 -9.27 4.78
CA LEU A 34 0.97 -9.86 3.70
C LEU A 34 1.48 -11.25 3.34
N THR A 35 2.80 -11.46 3.23
CA THR A 35 3.36 -12.79 2.95
C THR A 35 3.05 -13.80 4.06
N GLU A 36 3.05 -13.38 5.32
CA GLU A 36 2.67 -14.26 6.43
C GLU A 36 1.18 -14.63 6.41
N LEU A 37 0.31 -13.69 6.02
CA LEU A 37 -1.11 -13.98 5.83
C LEU A 37 -1.34 -15.02 4.72
N LEU A 38 -0.51 -15.07 3.69
CA LEU A 38 -0.62 -16.07 2.63
C LEU A 38 -0.45 -17.51 3.17
N ASN A 39 0.35 -17.74 4.22
CA ASN A 39 0.46 -19.07 4.85
C ASN A 39 -0.90 -19.61 5.32
N THR A 40 -1.85 -18.73 5.63
CA THR A 40 -3.20 -19.10 6.09
C THR A 40 -4.26 -18.97 4.99
N TYR A 41 -4.14 -17.97 4.10
CA TYR A 41 -5.22 -17.58 3.20
C TYR A 41 -4.97 -17.88 1.71
N LEU A 42 -3.76 -18.32 1.32
CA LEU A 42 -3.38 -18.46 -0.08
C LEU A 42 -4.38 -19.31 -0.88
N ASP A 43 -4.73 -20.49 -0.40
CA ASP A 43 -5.63 -21.43 -1.10
C ASP A 43 -7.01 -20.83 -1.44
N ASN A 44 -7.50 -19.93 -0.59
CA ASN A 44 -8.75 -19.23 -0.85
C ASN A 44 -8.53 -18.00 -1.73
N TRP A 45 -7.51 -17.19 -1.42
CA TRP A 45 -7.25 -15.95 -2.14
C TRP A 45 -6.85 -16.17 -3.59
N VAL A 46 -6.15 -17.24 -3.96
CA VAL A 46 -5.85 -17.51 -5.37
C VAL A 46 -7.11 -17.75 -6.20
N LYS A 47 -8.23 -18.13 -5.56
CA LYS A 47 -9.52 -18.30 -6.22
C LYS A 47 -10.25 -16.95 -6.32
N LEU A 48 -10.13 -16.08 -5.33
CA LEU A 48 -10.88 -14.83 -5.20
C LEU A 48 -10.17 -13.59 -5.77
N VAL A 49 -8.85 -13.59 -5.78
CA VAL A 49 -7.99 -12.43 -6.01
C VAL A 49 -6.99 -12.75 -7.12
N GLU A 50 -6.87 -11.83 -8.07
CA GLU A 50 -5.80 -11.80 -9.04
C GLU A 50 -4.79 -10.71 -8.65
N PHE A 51 -3.65 -11.11 -8.10
CA PHE A 51 -2.53 -10.19 -7.87
C PHE A 51 -1.85 -9.89 -9.21
N ARG A 52 -2.14 -8.73 -9.79
CA ARG A 52 -1.59 -8.27 -11.08
C ARG A 52 -0.27 -7.52 -10.91
N TYR A 53 -0.10 -6.85 -9.78
CA TYR A 53 1.16 -6.23 -9.37
C TYR A 53 1.46 -6.61 -7.92
N LEU A 54 2.61 -7.25 -7.67
CA LEU A 54 3.15 -7.55 -6.34
C LEU A 54 4.63 -7.93 -6.52
N LYS A 55 5.51 -6.93 -6.64
CA LYS A 55 6.93 -7.11 -6.96
C LYS A 55 7.65 -8.06 -5.99
N ALA A 56 7.25 -8.10 -4.72
CA ALA A 56 7.84 -8.98 -3.72
C ALA A 56 7.67 -10.48 -4.03
N LEU A 57 6.59 -10.87 -4.73
CA LEU A 57 6.25 -12.29 -5.00
C LEU A 57 6.11 -12.62 -6.48
N LYS A 58 6.19 -11.63 -7.38
CA LYS A 58 5.96 -11.82 -8.83
C LYS A 58 7.04 -11.12 -9.66
N SER A 59 7.57 -11.85 -10.64
CA SER A 59 8.46 -11.29 -11.67
C SER A 59 7.70 -10.53 -12.76
N LYS A 60 6.56 -11.08 -13.21
CA LYS A 60 5.66 -10.43 -14.19
C LYS A 60 4.61 -9.60 -13.46
N ASN A 61 4.64 -8.29 -13.69
CA ASN A 61 3.73 -7.32 -13.09
C ASN A 61 3.13 -6.43 -14.18
N SER A 62 1.88 -6.01 -14.00
CA SER A 62 1.21 -5.02 -14.85
C SER A 62 0.44 -4.03 -13.97
N MET A 63 0.40 -2.77 -14.41
CA MET A 63 -0.39 -1.71 -13.79
C MET A 63 -1.77 -1.54 -14.46
N ASP A 64 -2.13 -2.46 -15.36
CA ASP A 64 -3.33 -2.33 -16.19
C ASP A 64 -4.59 -2.59 -15.35
N GLY A 65 -5.21 -1.48 -14.95
CA GLY A 65 -6.58 -1.42 -14.43
C GLY A 65 -6.87 -2.28 -13.19
N PRO A 66 -6.10 -2.16 -12.09
CA PRO A 66 -6.47 -2.85 -10.86
C PRO A 66 -7.82 -2.33 -10.33
N ASP A 67 -8.67 -3.24 -9.86
CA ASP A 67 -9.88 -2.86 -9.15
C ASP A 67 -9.51 -2.15 -7.84
N VAL A 68 -8.48 -2.65 -7.14
CA VAL A 68 -7.94 -2.04 -5.93
C VAL A 68 -6.42 -1.99 -5.97
N ALA A 69 -5.85 -0.80 -5.75
CA ALA A 69 -4.43 -0.60 -5.50
C ALA A 69 -4.18 -0.42 -4.00
N PHE A 70 -3.54 -1.39 -3.38
CA PHE A 70 -3.00 -1.31 -2.03
C PHE A 70 -1.61 -0.68 -2.11
N ILE A 71 -1.41 0.44 -1.43
CA ILE A 71 -0.17 1.22 -1.52
C ILE A 71 0.42 1.38 -0.12
N GLU A 72 1.55 0.72 0.11
CA GLU A 72 2.40 0.88 1.29
C GLU A 72 3.44 1.98 1.06
N GLY A 73 3.73 2.75 2.12
CA GLY A 73 4.84 3.70 2.14
C GLY A 73 4.47 5.15 1.85
N ALA A 74 5.36 6.04 2.27
CA ALA A 74 5.26 7.48 2.03
C ALA A 74 5.86 7.87 0.67
N VAL A 75 5.55 9.07 0.19
CA VAL A 75 6.08 9.61 -1.06
C VAL A 75 7.24 10.56 -0.75
N SER A 76 8.45 10.20 -1.13
CA SER A 76 9.66 10.96 -0.79
C SER A 76 10.30 11.71 -1.95
N SER A 77 9.80 11.56 -3.18
CA SER A 77 10.31 12.19 -4.40
C SER A 77 9.20 12.61 -5.36
N GLU A 78 9.52 13.49 -6.31
CA GLU A 78 8.61 13.86 -7.41
C GLU A 78 8.41 12.72 -8.41
N SER A 79 9.41 11.84 -8.58
CA SER A 79 9.27 10.62 -9.37
C SER A 79 8.26 9.65 -8.76
N GLN A 80 8.33 9.42 -7.43
CA GLN A 80 7.34 8.63 -6.71
C GLN A 80 5.97 9.30 -6.75
N ALA A 81 5.89 10.63 -6.61
CA ALA A 81 4.63 11.37 -6.73
C ALA A 81 3.98 11.15 -8.10
N SER A 82 4.78 11.16 -9.16
CA SER A 82 4.33 10.86 -10.52
C SER A 82 3.87 9.41 -10.67
N GLU A 83 4.56 8.46 -10.05
CA GLU A 83 4.20 7.03 -10.07
C GLU A 83 2.89 6.74 -9.32
N VAL A 84 2.71 7.26 -8.10
CA VAL A 84 1.44 7.10 -7.36
C VAL A 84 0.27 7.77 -8.09
N THR A 85 0.51 8.89 -8.77
CA THR A 85 -0.51 9.56 -9.59
C THR A 85 -0.94 8.67 -10.76
N LYS A 86 0.01 7.99 -11.42
CA LYS A 86 -0.31 6.99 -12.46
C LYS A 86 -1.10 5.83 -11.87
N ILE A 87 -0.67 5.25 -10.74
CA ILE A 87 -1.40 4.17 -10.07
C ILE A 87 -2.85 4.58 -9.80
N ARG A 88 -3.04 5.79 -9.24
CA ARG A 88 -4.37 6.34 -8.96
C ARG A 88 -5.22 6.48 -10.22
N ALA A 89 -4.65 6.90 -11.35
CA ALA A 89 -5.37 7.06 -12.61
C ALA A 89 -5.84 5.72 -13.20
N HIS A 90 -5.10 4.63 -12.94
CA HIS A 90 -5.44 3.29 -13.44
C HIS A 90 -6.30 2.48 -12.45
N ALA A 91 -6.23 2.75 -11.16
CA ALA A 91 -6.96 2.01 -10.13
C ALA A 91 -8.38 2.57 -9.91
N LYS A 92 -9.37 1.69 -9.73
CA LYS A 92 -10.73 2.12 -9.32
C LYS A 92 -10.76 2.57 -7.86
N TYR A 93 -10.08 1.85 -6.98
CA TYR A 93 -9.89 2.22 -5.58
C TYR A 93 -8.42 2.22 -5.17
N VAL A 94 -8.02 3.15 -4.30
CA VAL A 94 -6.70 3.18 -3.66
C VAL A 94 -6.87 3.06 -2.15
N VAL A 95 -6.14 2.11 -1.57
CA VAL A 95 -6.09 1.88 -0.12
C VAL A 95 -4.69 2.18 0.37
N ALA A 96 -4.56 3.13 1.30
CA ALA A 96 -3.28 3.37 1.97
C ALA A 96 -3.00 2.27 2.99
N ILE A 97 -1.81 1.67 2.94
CA ILE A 97 -1.39 0.58 3.80
C ILE A 97 -0.24 1.03 4.70
N GLY A 98 -0.41 0.81 6.00
CA GLY A 98 0.60 1.06 7.00
C GLY A 98 0.78 2.54 7.34
N SER A 99 1.50 2.80 8.43
CA SER A 99 1.68 4.11 9.02
C SER A 99 2.36 5.08 8.06
N CYS A 100 3.35 4.61 7.30
CA CYS A 100 4.05 5.44 6.32
C CYS A 100 3.10 6.02 5.26
N ALA A 101 2.18 5.22 4.71
CA ALA A 101 1.22 5.72 3.72
C ALA A 101 0.12 6.57 4.38
N CYS A 102 -0.38 6.14 5.55
CA CYS A 102 -1.55 6.74 6.20
C CYS A 102 -1.23 8.06 6.92
N THR A 103 -0.07 8.14 7.58
CA THR A 103 0.32 9.28 8.44
C THR A 103 1.63 9.93 8.02
N GLY A 104 2.42 9.26 7.18
CA GLY A 104 3.77 9.69 6.80
C GLY A 104 4.86 9.13 7.71
N MET A 105 4.53 8.66 8.91
CA MET A 105 5.51 8.26 9.92
C MET A 105 5.86 6.76 9.84
N PRO A 106 7.13 6.37 10.08
CA PRO A 106 8.27 7.22 10.44
C PRO A 106 9.03 7.83 9.25
N SER A 107 8.71 7.47 8.00
CA SER A 107 9.45 7.95 6.81
C SER A 107 9.54 9.48 6.69
N ALA A 108 8.53 10.19 7.19
CA ALA A 108 8.45 11.65 7.19
C ALA A 108 9.11 12.32 8.40
N SER A 109 9.77 11.58 9.30
CA SER A 109 10.37 12.16 10.51
C SER A 109 11.35 13.32 10.21
N ARG A 110 12.06 13.25 9.07
CA ARG A 110 12.97 14.33 8.65
C ARG A 110 12.28 15.66 8.34
N ASN A 111 10.96 15.68 8.17
CA ASN A 111 10.19 16.90 7.98
C ASN A 111 10.16 17.78 9.24
N ALA A 112 10.47 17.22 10.41
CA ALA A 112 10.51 17.94 11.68
C ALA A 112 11.84 18.69 11.92
N PHE A 113 12.85 18.50 11.06
CA PHE A 113 14.10 19.22 11.19
C PHE A 113 13.91 20.68 10.78
N THR A 114 14.22 21.59 11.70
CA THR A 114 14.16 23.04 11.50
C THR A 114 15.57 23.59 11.27
N PRO A 115 15.73 24.83 10.76
CA PRO A 115 17.06 25.41 10.52
C PRO A 115 17.96 25.41 11.76
N GLU A 116 17.40 25.54 12.97
CA GLU A 116 18.15 25.51 14.23
C GLU A 116 18.80 24.14 14.50
N HIS A 117 18.25 23.07 13.91
CA HIS A 117 18.79 21.71 14.02
C HIS A 117 19.86 21.40 12.96
N ILE A 118 20.05 22.26 11.96
CA ILE A 118 20.82 21.96 10.75
C ILE A 118 22.01 22.92 10.63
N THR A 119 23.22 22.42 10.85
CA THR A 119 24.45 23.16 10.55
C THR A 119 24.69 23.27 9.04
N ASP A 120 25.48 24.25 8.59
CA ASP A 120 25.81 24.42 7.15
C ASP A 120 26.39 23.14 6.53
N LYS A 121 27.29 22.47 7.27
CA LYS A 121 27.88 21.19 6.85
C LYS A 121 26.83 20.07 6.72
N MET A 122 25.83 20.06 7.60
CA MET A 122 24.71 19.10 7.49
C MET A 122 23.83 19.45 6.29
N ALA A 123 23.54 20.74 6.07
CA ALA A 123 22.74 21.20 4.94
C ALA A 123 23.38 20.82 3.60
N GLU A 124 24.70 20.99 3.44
CA GLU A 124 25.42 20.56 2.24
C GLU A 124 25.33 19.04 2.01
N LYS A 125 25.55 18.25 3.07
CA LYS A 125 25.39 16.78 2.98
C LYS A 125 23.96 16.39 2.62
N MET A 126 22.95 17.01 3.24
CA MET A 126 21.55 16.76 2.93
C MET A 126 21.24 17.05 1.47
N LYS A 127 21.70 18.19 0.93
CA LYS A 127 21.53 18.54 -0.50
C LYS A 127 22.13 17.47 -1.41
N ASP A 128 23.32 16.95 -1.09
CA ASP A 128 23.93 15.89 -1.89
C ASP A 128 23.14 14.56 -1.83
N TYR A 129 22.72 14.14 -0.64
CA TYR A 129 21.86 12.96 -0.49
C TYR A 129 20.55 13.10 -1.25
N MET A 130 19.89 14.26 -1.11
CA MET A 130 18.62 14.52 -1.77
C MET A 130 18.76 14.46 -3.29
N ARG A 131 19.77 15.12 -3.86
CA ARG A 131 20.04 15.07 -5.30
C ARG A 131 20.36 13.66 -5.78
N ARG A 132 21.16 12.89 -5.02
CA ARG A 132 21.61 11.56 -5.42
C ARG A 132 20.48 10.52 -5.44
N PHE A 133 19.54 10.63 -4.51
CA PHE A 133 18.42 9.68 -4.36
C PHE A 133 17.08 10.25 -4.82
N ASP A 134 17.10 11.38 -5.53
CA ASP A 134 15.90 12.08 -6.04
C ASP A 134 14.89 12.48 -4.94
N TYR A 135 15.34 12.74 -3.71
CA TYR A 135 14.41 13.09 -2.64
C TYR A 135 13.91 14.54 -2.75
N SER A 136 12.60 14.73 -2.56
CA SER A 136 11.96 16.04 -2.36
C SER A 136 12.27 16.60 -0.97
N LEU A 137 12.14 17.93 -0.79
CA LEU A 137 12.37 18.58 0.51
C LEU A 137 11.53 18.00 1.63
N LYS A 138 10.26 17.67 1.36
CA LYS A 138 9.37 17.03 2.32
C LYS A 138 8.97 15.64 1.82
N VAL A 139 8.88 14.71 2.74
CA VAL A 139 8.20 13.42 2.53
C VAL A 139 6.71 13.65 2.78
N LYS A 140 5.86 13.17 1.89
CA LYS A 140 4.41 13.34 1.98
C LYS A 140 3.75 12.02 2.32
N LYS A 141 2.69 12.04 3.13
CA LYS A 141 1.78 10.89 3.25
C LYS A 141 0.99 10.75 1.95
N LEU A 142 0.45 9.56 1.68
CA LEU A 142 -0.12 9.25 0.36
C LEU A 142 -1.26 10.20 -0.04
N GLU A 143 -2.11 10.56 0.93
CA GLU A 143 -3.27 11.44 0.70
C GLU A 143 -2.92 12.91 0.44
N GLU A 144 -1.68 13.33 0.68
CA GLU A 144 -1.21 14.66 0.28
C GLU A 144 -0.83 14.71 -1.22
N VAL A 145 -0.79 13.56 -1.90
CA VAL A 145 -0.38 13.44 -3.31
C VAL A 145 -1.54 12.96 -4.19
N ILE A 146 -2.33 12.00 -3.72
CA ILE A 146 -3.45 11.42 -4.47
C ILE A 146 -4.68 11.22 -3.58
N LYS A 147 -5.86 11.07 -4.20
CA LYS A 147 -7.06 10.64 -3.47
C LYS A 147 -6.93 9.20 -2.99
N VAL A 148 -7.09 9.01 -1.69
CA VAL A 148 -7.16 7.71 -1.00
C VAL A 148 -8.62 7.40 -0.64
N ASP A 149 -9.08 6.18 -0.89
CA ASP A 149 -10.49 5.78 -0.65
C ASP A 149 -10.69 5.02 0.67
N ASP A 150 -9.68 4.29 1.15
CA ASP A 150 -9.65 3.63 2.46
C ASP A 150 -8.23 3.61 3.02
N LYS A 151 -8.12 3.30 4.32
CA LYS A 151 -6.83 3.19 5.02
C LYS A 151 -6.80 1.93 5.88
N VAL A 152 -5.61 1.33 5.97
CA VAL A 152 -5.28 0.29 6.94
C VAL A 152 -4.08 0.77 7.74
N GLU A 153 -4.34 1.33 8.93
CA GLU A 153 -3.31 1.87 9.81
C GLU A 153 -2.55 0.75 10.56
N GLY A 154 -1.35 1.09 11.07
CA GLY A 154 -0.44 0.18 11.78
C GLY A 154 1.00 0.23 11.24
N CYS A 155 2.00 -0.22 12.00
CA CYS A 155 3.38 -0.38 11.54
C CYS A 155 3.95 -1.71 12.11
N PRO A 156 3.71 -2.87 11.48
CA PRO A 156 3.00 -3.06 10.21
C PRO A 156 1.49 -2.88 10.32
N MET A 157 0.80 -2.81 9.17
CA MET A 157 -0.65 -2.67 9.09
C MET A 157 -1.41 -3.63 10.04
N ASN A 158 -2.56 -3.20 10.56
CA ASN A 158 -3.44 -4.10 11.31
C ASN A 158 -4.06 -5.15 10.36
N SER A 159 -3.74 -6.43 10.59
CA SER A 159 -4.17 -7.53 9.72
C SER A 159 -5.68 -7.78 9.73
N GLU A 160 -6.36 -7.59 10.86
CA GLU A 160 -7.81 -7.77 10.96
C GLU A 160 -8.55 -6.67 10.17
N VAL A 161 -8.04 -5.45 10.22
CA VAL A 161 -8.53 -4.33 9.41
C VAL A 161 -8.25 -4.58 7.94
N PHE A 162 -7.05 -5.05 7.58
CA PHE A 162 -6.72 -5.42 6.20
C PHE A 162 -7.69 -6.47 5.64
N LEU A 163 -7.95 -7.54 6.40
CA LEU A 163 -8.90 -8.57 6.02
C LEU A 163 -10.29 -7.97 5.79
N SER A 164 -10.76 -7.14 6.71
CA SER A 164 -12.06 -6.48 6.61
C SER A 164 -12.17 -5.60 5.36
N VAL A 165 -11.12 -4.84 5.03
CA VAL A 165 -11.04 -4.02 3.81
C VAL A 165 -11.01 -4.87 2.54
N LEU A 166 -10.21 -5.95 2.52
CA LEU A 166 -10.18 -6.88 1.39
C LEU A 166 -11.57 -7.50 1.14
N TYR A 167 -12.24 -7.97 2.19
CA TYR A 167 -13.60 -8.53 2.09
C TYR A 167 -14.64 -7.49 1.67
N LYS A 168 -14.54 -6.24 2.14
CA LYS A 168 -15.35 -5.13 1.65
C LYS A 168 -15.23 -5.02 0.12
N TYR A 169 -14.02 -5.00 -0.43
CA TYR A 169 -13.83 -4.88 -1.87
C TYR A 169 -14.23 -6.14 -2.65
N LEU A 170 -14.05 -7.34 -2.09
CA LEU A 170 -14.59 -8.57 -2.69
C LEU A 170 -16.12 -8.47 -2.89
N LYS A 171 -16.85 -7.87 -1.94
CA LYS A 171 -18.29 -7.61 -2.06
C LYS A 171 -18.62 -6.50 -3.05
N VAL A 172 -17.95 -5.35 -2.95
CA VAL A 172 -18.14 -4.21 -3.88
C VAL A 172 -18.00 -4.63 -5.35
N PHE A 173 -17.09 -5.57 -5.64
CA PHE A 173 -16.86 -6.07 -6.99
C PHE A 173 -17.65 -7.32 -7.37
N GLY A 174 -18.52 -7.81 -6.47
CA GLY A 174 -19.39 -8.97 -6.69
C GLY A 174 -18.65 -10.31 -6.80
N VAL A 175 -17.46 -10.40 -6.21
CA VAL A 175 -16.66 -11.64 -6.20
C VAL A 175 -17.23 -12.63 -5.18
N VAL A 176 -17.72 -12.12 -4.06
CA VAL A 176 -18.43 -12.88 -3.02
C VAL A 176 -19.80 -12.25 -2.77
N LYS A 177 -20.82 -13.07 -2.56
CA LYS A 177 -22.17 -12.61 -2.17
C LYS A 177 -22.26 -12.42 -0.66
N ASP A 178 -23.16 -11.54 -0.21
CA ASP A 178 -23.59 -11.56 1.19
C ASP A 178 -24.26 -12.91 1.49
N ALA A 179 -23.82 -13.56 2.57
CA ALA A 179 -24.45 -14.77 3.09
C ALA A 179 -25.73 -14.40 3.85
#